data_AF-A0A1D6I8D7-F1
#
_entry.id   AF-A0A1D6I8D7-F1
#
_cell.length_a   1.000
_cell.length_b   1.000
_cell.length_c   1.000
_cell.angle_alpha   90.00
_cell.angle_beta   90.00
_cell.angle_gamma   90.00
#
_symmetry.space_group_name_H-M   'P 1'
#
loop_
_entity.id
_entity.type
_entity.pdbx_description
1 polymer ?
#
loop_
_entity_poly.entity_id
_entity_poly.type
_entity_poly.pdbx_seq_one_letter_code
_entity_poly.pdbx_strand_id
1 'polypeptide(L)'
;MNDFHIGWFMHPMVFGDYPPVMRRNVGSRLPTFTDEEAARVRGSFDFVGFNHYIVVYVKADLGRLDDQVRDYMGDAAVKYDSKNLSRAFLLCFCRPCVLQARIPSTGTTVRSFFFFFFAVPFLKSRNQFPFGALTSDFMTSTPWALKKMLRHLRVTYKNPAVMIHENGTK
;
A
#
# COMPACT_ATOMS: atom_id res chain seq x y z
N MET A 1 8.60 -1.18 -2.25
CA MET A 1 7.34 -0.44 -2.47
C MET A 1 6.15 -1.00 -1.72
N ASN A 2 5.99 -2.34 -1.63
CA ASN A 2 4.94 -2.94 -0.79
C ASN A 2 4.94 -2.41 0.65
N ASP A 3 6.12 -2.24 1.25
CA ASP A 3 6.25 -1.66 2.60
C ASP A 3 5.67 -0.25 2.70
N PHE A 4 5.87 0.59 1.69
CA PHE A 4 5.42 1.99 1.69
C PHE A 4 3.95 2.17 1.26
N HIS A 5 3.34 1.16 0.64
CA HIS A 5 1.92 1.16 0.30
C HIS A 5 1.17 0.35 1.37
N ILE A 6 1.19 -0.97 1.26
CA ILE A 6 0.43 -1.88 2.14
C ILE A 6 1.02 -1.87 3.55
N GLY A 7 2.36 -1.95 3.66
CA GLY A 7 3.05 -2.14 4.93
C GLY A 7 2.93 -0.96 5.89
N TRP A 8 2.81 0.28 5.39
CA TRP A 8 2.69 1.48 6.22
C TRP A 8 1.61 1.28 7.28
N PHE A 9 0.49 0.70 6.90
CA PHE A 9 -0.63 0.50 7.81
C PHE A 9 -0.79 -0.94 8.28
N MET A 10 -0.57 -1.92 7.39
CA MET A 10 -0.72 -3.33 7.78
C MET A 10 0.31 -3.76 8.82
N HIS A 11 1.53 -3.22 8.76
CA HIS A 11 2.59 -3.64 9.68
C HIS A 11 2.32 -3.18 11.13
N PRO A 12 1.92 -1.92 11.40
CA PRO A 12 1.49 -1.54 12.75
C PRO A 12 0.30 -2.35 13.25
N MET A 13 -0.69 -2.61 12.39
CA MET A 13 -1.88 -3.36 12.80
C MET A 13 -1.62 -4.84 13.08
N VAL A 14 -0.60 -5.45 12.45
CA VAL A 14 -0.30 -6.88 12.64
C VAL A 14 0.82 -7.09 13.66
N PHE A 15 1.81 -6.21 13.69
CA PHE A 15 3.06 -6.36 14.45
C PHE A 15 3.28 -5.26 15.50
N GLY A 16 2.54 -4.14 15.45
CA GLY A 16 2.65 -3.03 16.42
C GLY A 16 3.72 -1.99 16.11
N ASP A 17 4.38 -2.07 14.95
CA ASP A 17 5.33 -1.05 14.50
C ASP A 17 5.30 -0.91 12.96
N TYR A 18 5.87 0.16 12.42
CA TYR A 18 6.05 0.35 10.97
C TYR A 18 7.06 -0.65 10.37
N PRO A 19 7.04 -0.88 9.04
CA PRO A 19 8.02 -1.75 8.39
C PRO A 19 9.47 -1.28 8.65
N PRO A 20 10.44 -2.20 8.87
CA PRO A 20 11.83 -1.84 9.15
C PRO A 20 12.48 -0.94 8.07
N VAL A 21 12.13 -1.16 6.80
CA VAL A 21 12.63 -0.33 5.69
C VAL A 21 12.11 1.10 5.78
N MET A 22 10.85 1.29 6.16
CA MET A 22 10.29 2.63 6.37
C MET A 22 10.93 3.33 7.55
N ARG A 23 11.09 2.63 8.68
CA ARG A 23 11.80 3.13 9.87
C ARG A 23 13.19 3.64 9.50
N ARG A 24 13.95 2.84 8.76
CA ARG A 24 15.31 3.19 8.33
C ARG A 24 15.34 4.38 7.37
N ASN A 25 14.49 4.39 6.35
CA ASN A 25 14.61 5.35 5.25
C ASN A 25 13.96 6.71 5.59
N VAL A 26 12.81 6.70 6.26
CA VAL A 26 12.09 7.93 6.64
C VAL A 26 12.72 8.56 7.89
N GLY A 27 13.21 7.71 8.80
CA GLY A 27 13.89 8.15 10.02
C GLY A 27 12.98 8.93 10.95
N SER A 28 13.49 10.07 11.46
CA SER A 28 12.82 10.91 12.45
C SER A 28 11.50 11.52 12.00
N ARG A 29 11.23 11.60 10.69
CA ARG A 29 9.94 12.07 10.15
C ARG A 29 8.79 11.08 10.38
N LEU A 30 9.11 9.82 10.69
CA LEU A 30 8.13 8.79 10.99
C LEU A 30 7.96 8.67 12.52
N PRO A 31 6.77 8.99 13.07
CA PRO A 31 6.53 8.91 14.52
C PRO A 31 6.78 7.52 15.08
N THR A 32 7.13 7.45 16.37
CA THR A 32 7.30 6.18 17.08
C THR A 32 6.07 5.92 17.94
N PHE A 33 5.56 4.68 17.90
CA PHE A 33 4.49 4.29 18.80
C PHE A 33 5.07 4.08 20.20
N THR A 34 4.35 4.55 21.22
CA THR A 34 4.58 4.03 22.57
C THR A 34 4.10 2.58 22.68
N ASP A 35 4.50 1.87 23.73
CA ASP A 35 4.05 0.49 23.95
C ASP A 35 2.51 0.42 24.09
N GLU A 36 1.88 1.43 24.71
CA GLU A 36 0.44 1.52 24.84
C GLU A 36 -0.26 1.75 23.49
N GLU A 37 0.31 2.63 22.65
CA GLU A 37 -0.23 2.88 21.31
C GLU A 37 -0.07 1.66 20.41
N ALA A 38 1.10 1.02 20.43
CA ALA A 38 1.36 -0.20 19.69
C ALA A 38 0.40 -1.33 20.10
N ALA A 39 0.14 -1.48 21.41
CA ALA A 39 -0.83 -2.44 21.93
C ALA A 39 -2.26 -2.13 21.49
N ARG A 40 -2.62 -0.84 21.38
CA ARG A 40 -3.96 -0.41 20.92
C ARG A 40 -4.17 -0.64 19.42
N VAL A 41 -3.14 -0.44 18.60
CA VAL A 41 -3.20 -0.58 17.14
C VAL A 41 -3.09 -2.04 16.71
N ARG A 42 -2.28 -2.84 17.42
CA ARG A 42 -2.11 -4.26 17.08
C ARG A 42 -3.44 -5.00 17.23
N GLY A 43 -3.89 -5.64 16.16
CA GLY A 43 -5.16 -6.37 16.11
C GLY A 43 -6.40 -5.47 16.08
N SER A 44 -6.26 -4.19 15.75
CA SER A 44 -7.39 -3.25 15.73
C SER A 44 -8.31 -3.37 14.52
N PHE A 45 -8.27 -4.47 13.78
CA PHE A 45 -9.06 -4.70 12.55
C PHE A 45 -9.59 -6.13 12.49
N ASP A 46 -10.81 -6.30 11.98
CA ASP A 46 -11.43 -7.62 11.76
C ASP A 46 -11.23 -8.11 10.31
N PHE A 47 -11.23 -7.17 9.36
CA PHE A 47 -10.93 -7.40 7.96
C PHE A 47 -10.27 -6.17 7.35
N VAL A 48 -9.70 -6.35 6.16
CA VAL A 48 -9.05 -5.27 5.40
C VAL A 48 -9.76 -5.04 4.06
N GLY A 49 -10.11 -3.79 3.77
CA GLY A 49 -10.67 -3.35 2.50
C GLY A 49 -9.59 -2.83 1.55
N PHE A 50 -9.57 -3.30 0.31
CA PHE A 50 -8.71 -2.76 -0.75
C PHE A 50 -9.52 -2.17 -1.90
N ASN A 51 -9.13 -0.95 -2.29
CA ASN A 51 -9.49 -0.36 -3.57
C ASN A 51 -8.36 -0.69 -4.57
N HIS A 52 -8.67 -1.43 -5.63
CA HIS A 52 -7.68 -1.89 -6.60
C HIS A 52 -8.06 -1.43 -8.00
N TYR A 53 -7.38 -0.38 -8.49
CA TYR A 53 -7.68 0.25 -9.77
C TYR A 53 -6.56 0.17 -10.78
N ILE A 54 -5.34 0.54 -10.38
CA ILE A 54 -4.19 0.57 -11.29
C ILE A 54 -2.97 -0.13 -10.73
N VAL A 55 -2.12 -0.57 -11.65
CA VAL A 55 -0.83 -1.16 -11.37
C VAL A 55 0.24 -0.32 -12.02
N VAL A 56 1.28 -0.04 -11.25
CA VAL A 56 2.42 0.76 -11.73
C VAL A 56 3.69 -0.06 -11.59
N TYR A 57 4.55 0.04 -12.59
CA TYR A 57 5.88 -0.54 -12.53
C TYR A 57 6.84 0.46 -11.92
N VAL A 58 7.68 -0.01 -11.01
CA VAL A 58 8.74 0.81 -10.39
C VAL A 58 10.10 0.15 -10.56
N LYS A 59 11.12 0.99 -10.58
CA LYS A 59 12.54 0.64 -10.56
C LYS A 59 13.16 1.15 -9.27
N ALA A 60 14.17 0.43 -8.79
CA ALA A 60 14.99 0.91 -7.69
C ALA A 60 15.71 2.20 -8.08
N ASP A 61 15.78 3.13 -7.13
CA ASP A 61 16.47 4.40 -7.26
C ASP A 61 17.17 4.74 -5.95
N LEU A 62 18.15 3.91 -5.59
CA LEU A 62 18.81 3.96 -4.29
C LEU A 62 19.58 5.28 -4.04
N GLY A 63 20.04 5.94 -5.11
CA GLY A 63 20.73 7.24 -4.99
C GLY A 63 19.85 8.33 -4.40
N ARG A 64 18.52 8.19 -4.43
CA ARG A 64 17.61 9.13 -3.76
C ARG A 64 17.73 9.11 -2.24
N LEU A 65 18.30 8.06 -1.65
CA LEU A 65 18.52 7.97 -0.20
C LEU A 65 19.61 8.93 0.28
N ASP A 66 20.46 9.43 -0.62
CA ASP A 66 21.50 10.42 -0.31
C ASP A 66 20.97 11.87 -0.40
N ASP A 67 19.76 12.07 -0.94
CA ASP A 67 19.12 13.39 -1.00
C ASP A 67 18.83 13.92 0.41
N GLN A 68 19.14 15.20 0.64
CA GLN A 68 18.82 15.88 1.90
C GLN A 68 17.31 16.02 2.13
N VAL A 69 16.57 16.30 1.05
CA VAL A 69 15.11 16.44 1.06
C VAL A 69 14.53 15.34 0.20
N ARG A 70 13.72 14.48 0.82
CA ARG A 70 13.06 13.35 0.15
C ARG A 70 11.56 13.50 0.18
N ASP A 71 10.96 13.23 -0.97
CA ASP A 71 9.54 12.97 -1.08
C ASP A 71 9.24 11.49 -0.76
N TYR A 72 7.97 11.13 -0.85
CA TYR A 72 7.50 9.76 -0.62
C TYR A 72 8.24 8.71 -1.48
N MET A 73 8.52 9.02 -2.75
CA MET A 73 9.18 8.10 -3.66
C MET A 73 10.69 8.00 -3.37
N GLY A 74 11.31 9.11 -2.97
CA GLY A 74 12.67 9.17 -2.47
C GLY A 74 12.88 8.31 -1.22
N ASP A 75 11.96 8.39 -0.26
CA ASP A 75 12.01 7.54 0.93
C ASP A 75 11.81 6.06 0.60
N ALA A 76 10.94 5.77 -0.36
CA ALA A 76 10.76 4.42 -0.85
C ALA A 76 11.93 3.93 -1.73
N ALA A 77 12.88 4.80 -2.07
CA ALA A 77 14.03 4.55 -2.93
C ALA A 77 13.64 3.94 -4.28
N VAL A 78 12.58 4.46 -4.90
CA VAL A 78 12.07 3.98 -6.17
C VAL A 78 11.65 5.13 -7.10
N LYS A 79 11.61 4.83 -8.40
CA LYS A 79 11.03 5.69 -9.43
C LYS A 79 10.12 4.89 -10.36
N TYR A 80 9.16 5.54 -10.99
CA TYR A 80 8.30 4.89 -11.96
C TYR A 80 9.07 4.41 -13.19
N ASP A 81 8.70 3.24 -13.72
CA ASP A 81 9.28 2.65 -14.93
C ASP A 81 8.63 3.19 -16.22
N SER A 82 8.29 4.48 -16.27
CA SER A 82 7.74 5.12 -17.46
C SER A 82 8.06 6.62 -17.51
N LYS A 83 8.41 7.11 -18.71
CA LYS A 83 8.69 8.52 -18.99
C LYS A 83 7.46 9.44 -18.87
N ASN A 84 6.23 8.89 -18.89
CA ASN A 84 4.98 9.66 -18.96
C ASN A 84 4.11 9.58 -17.69
N LEU A 85 4.52 8.85 -16.64
CA LEU A 85 3.75 8.75 -15.39
C LEU A 85 3.97 9.92 -14.42
N SER A 86 4.91 10.81 -14.74
CA SER A 86 5.32 11.95 -13.92
C SER A 86 4.26 13.07 -13.82
N ARG A 87 3.16 13.01 -14.58
CA ARG A 87 2.14 14.06 -14.62
C ARG A 87 0.79 13.72 -13.97
N ALA A 88 0.51 12.48 -13.57
CA ALA A 88 -0.87 12.05 -13.29
C ALA A 88 -1.17 11.56 -11.86
N PHE A 89 -0.18 11.38 -10.99
CA PHE A 89 -0.43 10.78 -9.66
C PHE A 89 0.11 11.65 -8.53
N LEU A 90 -0.55 12.79 -8.34
CA LEU A 90 -0.51 13.55 -7.10
C LEU A 90 -1.93 13.65 -6.52
N LEU A 91 -2.63 12.52 -6.41
CA LEU A 91 -3.99 12.52 -5.87
C LEU A 91 -4.01 11.80 -4.52
N CYS A 92 -4.03 12.64 -3.49
CA CYS A 92 -4.50 12.40 -2.13
C CYS A 92 -3.93 11.17 -1.40
N PHE A 93 -2.82 11.36 -0.69
CA PHE A 93 -2.62 10.71 0.60
C PHE A 93 -3.54 11.38 1.64
N CYS A 94 -4.86 11.23 1.50
CA CYS A 94 -5.82 11.83 2.45
C CYS A 94 -6.45 10.76 3.34
N ARG A 95 -6.10 10.86 4.63
CA ARG A 95 -6.70 10.27 5.83
C ARG A 95 -7.03 8.77 5.81
N PRO A 96 -6.30 7.92 6.55
CA PRO A 96 -6.86 6.62 6.94
C PRO A 96 -8.20 6.84 7.64
N CYS A 97 -9.27 6.27 7.09
CA CYS A 97 -10.60 6.33 7.70
C CYS A 97 -10.82 5.01 8.44
N VAL A 98 -10.84 5.08 9.77
CA VAL A 98 -11.22 3.94 10.61
C VAL A 98 -12.72 4.00 10.76
N LEU A 99 -13.43 3.05 10.15
CA LEU A 99 -14.88 2.94 10.34
C LEU A 99 -15.13 1.90 11.42
N GLN A 100 -15.65 2.35 12.55
CA GLN A 100 -16.11 1.46 13.62
C GLN A 100 -17.64 1.39 13.55
N ALA A 101 -18.17 0.21 13.21
CA ALA A 101 -19.60 -0.02 13.13
C ALA A 101 -20.03 -0.96 14.26
N ARG A 102 -21.03 -0.57 15.05
CA ARG A 102 -21.63 -1.44 16.08
C ARG A 102 -22.86 -2.12 15.48
N ILE A 103 -22.89 -3.45 15.49
CA ILE A 103 -24.06 -4.22 15.03
C ILE A 103 -25.13 -4.18 16.13
N PRO A 104 -26.32 -3.59 15.89
CA PRO A 104 -27.33 -3.39 16.95
C PRO A 104 -27.90 -4.69 17.52
N SER A 105 -27.95 -5.76 16.72
CA SER A 105 -28.60 -7.03 17.10
C SER A 105 -27.76 -7.94 18.01
N THR A 106 -26.43 -7.79 17.98
CA THR A 106 -25.51 -8.69 18.72
C THR A 106 -24.60 -7.94 19.72
N GLY A 107 -24.58 -6.60 19.69
CA GLY A 107 -23.64 -5.80 20.47
C GLY A 107 -22.18 -5.88 19.99
N THR A 108 -21.90 -6.67 18.94
CA THR A 108 -20.57 -6.84 18.36
C THR A 108 -20.12 -5.53 17.71
N THR A 109 -18.91 -5.08 18.04
CA THR A 109 -18.27 -3.97 17.33
C THR A 109 -17.41 -4.54 16.22
N VAL A 110 -17.73 -4.21 14.98
CA VAL A 110 -16.88 -4.51 13.81
C VAL A 110 -15.96 -3.33 13.56
N ARG A 111 -14.66 -3.61 13.49
CA ARG A 111 -13.60 -2.63 13.24
C ARG A 111 -13.06 -2.85 11.84
N SER A 112 -13.43 -1.93 10.95
CA SER A 112 -13.02 -1.97 9.55
C SER A 112 -11.94 -0.92 9.30
N PHE A 113 -10.83 -1.35 8.71
CA PHE A 113 -9.80 -0.45 8.20
C PHE A 113 -9.85 -0.45 6.67
N PHE A 114 -10.15 0.72 6.11
CA PHE A 114 -10.21 0.92 4.66
C PHE A 114 -8.93 1.55 4.15
N PHE A 115 -8.34 0.93 3.13
CA PHE A 115 -7.19 1.48 2.46
C PHE A 115 -7.55 2.18 1.15
N PHE A 116 -7.35 3.50 1.13
CA PHE A 116 -7.33 4.28 -0.10
C PHE A 116 -5.97 4.11 -0.79
N PHE A 117 -5.83 3.07 -1.62
CA PHE A 117 -4.69 2.97 -2.55
C PHE A 117 -5.20 3.12 -3.97
N PHE A 118 -4.81 4.20 -4.65
CA PHE A 118 -5.08 4.29 -6.07
C PHE A 118 -4.13 3.43 -6.92
N ALA A 119 -2.92 3.10 -6.43
CA ALA A 119 -1.96 2.29 -7.18
C ALA A 119 -1.17 1.32 -6.29
N VAL A 120 -1.00 0.06 -6.72
CA VAL A 120 -0.04 -0.87 -6.10
C VAL A 120 1.19 -0.99 -7.00
N PRO A 121 2.37 -0.51 -6.59
CA PRO A 121 3.56 -0.60 -7.42
C PRO A 121 4.23 -1.96 -7.32
N PHE A 122 4.50 -2.60 -8.45
CA PHE A 122 5.31 -3.81 -8.49
C PHE A 122 6.70 -3.56 -9.09
N LEU A 123 7.72 -4.15 -8.46
CA LEU A 123 9.05 -4.26 -9.02
C LEU A 123 9.02 -5.26 -10.18
N LYS A 124 9.60 -4.85 -11.32
CA LYS A 124 9.68 -5.64 -12.55
C LYS A 124 10.42 -6.96 -12.29
N SER A 125 9.74 -8.09 -12.55
CA SER A 125 10.38 -9.40 -12.69
C SER A 125 11.12 -9.45 -14.03
N ARG A 126 12.27 -10.13 -14.07
CA ARG A 126 13.22 -10.20 -15.21
C ARG A 126 12.67 -10.83 -16.51
N ASN A 127 11.38 -11.19 -16.60
CA ASN A 127 10.79 -11.78 -17.80
C ASN A 127 9.90 -10.75 -18.52
N GLN A 128 10.45 -10.25 -19.62
CA GLN A 128 9.82 -9.32 -20.54
C GLN A 128 8.79 -10.09 -21.39
N PHE A 129 7.48 -9.83 -21.18
CA PHE A 129 6.46 -10.25 -22.16
C PHE A 129 6.39 -9.18 -23.26
N PRO A 130 6.52 -9.54 -24.55
CA PRO A 130 6.69 -8.58 -25.61
C PRO A 130 5.33 -8.22 -26.19
N PHE A 131 4.74 -7.10 -25.80
CA PHE A 131 3.89 -6.34 -26.72
C PHE A 131 4.02 -4.86 -26.35
N GLY A 132 4.73 -4.14 -27.22
CA GLY A 132 4.72 -2.69 -27.24
C GLY A 132 3.50 -2.20 -28.01
N ALA A 133 2.80 -1.22 -27.43
CA ALA A 133 2.12 -0.15 -28.14
C ALA A 133 1.69 0.88 -27.10
N LEU A 134 2.02 2.15 -27.34
CA LEU A 134 1.47 3.29 -26.62
C LEU A 134 -0.04 3.34 -26.89
N THR A 135 -0.86 3.02 -25.91
CA THR A 135 -2.28 3.41 -25.90
C THR A 135 -2.62 3.96 -24.51
N SER A 136 -3.61 4.85 -24.48
CA SER A 136 -4.08 5.65 -23.35
C SER A 136 -4.70 4.86 -22.19
N ASP A 137 -4.27 3.65 -21.90
CA ASP A 137 -4.83 2.83 -20.81
C ASP A 137 -3.94 2.92 -19.57
N PHE A 138 -4.11 4.00 -18.81
CA PHE A 138 -3.70 4.04 -17.39
C PHE A 138 -4.39 2.93 -16.56
N MET A 139 -5.43 2.29 -17.10
CA MET A 139 -6.23 1.21 -16.52
C MET A 139 -6.24 -0.03 -17.41
N THR A 140 -5.10 -0.56 -17.83
CA THR A 140 -5.10 -1.93 -18.39
C THR A 140 -5.55 -2.90 -17.31
N SER A 141 -6.56 -3.74 -17.58
CA SER A 141 -6.99 -4.78 -16.64
C SER A 141 -5.81 -5.72 -16.34
N THR A 142 -5.36 -5.75 -15.09
CA THR A 142 -4.26 -6.61 -14.62
C THR A 142 -4.71 -7.55 -13.49
N PRO A 143 -5.49 -8.60 -13.78
CA PRO A 143 -6.01 -9.51 -12.76
C PRO A 143 -4.91 -10.23 -11.95
N TRP A 144 -3.75 -10.48 -12.59
CA TRP A 144 -2.60 -11.13 -11.94
C TRP A 144 -2.03 -10.29 -10.78
N ALA A 145 -2.19 -8.96 -10.83
CA ALA A 145 -1.66 -8.07 -9.81
C ALA A 145 -2.46 -8.18 -8.51
N LEU A 146 -3.79 -8.26 -8.63
CA LEU A 146 -4.67 -8.52 -7.49
C LEU A 146 -4.32 -9.85 -6.83
N LYS A 147 -4.14 -10.92 -7.62
CA LYS A 147 -3.68 -12.22 -7.10
C LYS A 147 -2.34 -12.12 -6.36
N LYS A 148 -1.40 -11.33 -6.87
CA LYS A 148 -0.08 -11.13 -6.24
C LYS A 148 -0.19 -10.32 -4.95
N MET A 149 -1.06 -9.31 -4.90
CA MET A 149 -1.39 -8.54 -3.69
C MET A 149 -1.98 -9.45 -2.61
N LEU A 150 -3.01 -10.22 -2.95
CA LEU A 150 -3.65 -11.17 -2.02
C LEU A 150 -2.64 -12.21 -1.52
N ARG A 151 -1.76 -12.71 -2.39
CA ARG A 151 -0.67 -13.61 -1.97
C ARG A 151 0.29 -12.94 -1.00
N HIS A 152 0.65 -11.67 -1.22
CA HIS A 152 1.51 -10.91 -0.31
C HIS A 152 0.86 -10.76 1.08
N LEU A 153 -0.44 -10.45 1.14
CA LEU A 153 -1.19 -10.39 2.40
C LEU A 153 -1.22 -11.73 3.13
N ARG A 154 -1.46 -12.82 2.38
CA ARG A 154 -1.45 -14.18 2.91
C ARG A 154 -0.13 -14.55 3.58
N VAL A 155 0.99 -14.30 2.91
CA VAL A 155 2.31 -14.74 3.41
C VAL A 155 2.89 -13.79 4.45
N THR A 156 2.55 -12.49 4.41
CA THR A 156 3.23 -11.47 5.24
C THR A 156 2.41 -11.08 6.46
N TYR A 157 1.07 -11.07 6.35
CA TYR A 157 0.20 -10.42 7.33
C TYR A 157 -0.81 -11.39 7.97
N LYS A 158 -0.42 -12.65 8.18
CA LYS A 158 -1.23 -13.69 8.83
C LYS A 158 -2.56 -14.02 8.11
N ASN A 159 -2.60 -13.82 6.79
CA ASN A 159 -3.76 -14.13 5.95
C ASN A 159 -5.09 -13.56 6.49
N PRO A 160 -5.22 -12.23 6.58
CA PRO A 160 -6.42 -11.59 7.12
C PRO A 160 -7.61 -11.81 6.19
N ALA A 161 -8.83 -11.62 6.70
CA ALA A 161 -10.01 -11.51 5.86
C ALA A 161 -9.88 -10.27 4.96
N VAL A 162 -10.08 -10.43 3.65
CA VAL A 162 -9.92 -9.36 2.66
C VAL A 162 -11.24 -9.11 1.95
N MET A 163 -11.64 -7.84 1.85
CA MET A 163 -12.73 -7.36 1.03
C MET A 163 -12.17 -6.52 -0.12
N ILE A 164 -12.59 -6.82 -1.36
CA ILE A 164 -12.36 -5.92 -2.48
C ILE A 164 -13.48 -4.89 -2.43
N HIS A 165 -13.14 -3.71 -1.91
CA HIS A 165 -14.13 -2.65 -1.69
C HIS A 165 -14.45 -1.94 -3.02
N GLU A 166 -13.42 -1.74 -3.84
CA GLU A 166 -13.55 -1.14 -5.16
C GLU A 166 -12.61 -1.81 -6.16
N ASN A 167 -13.13 -2.14 -7.35
CA ASN A 167 -12.35 -2.61 -8.50
C ASN A 167 -13.17 -2.41 -9.77
N GLY A 168 -12.62 -1.72 -10.75
CA GLY A 168 -13.29 -1.49 -12.03
C GLY A 168 -12.49 -0.56 -12.94
N THR A 169 -12.93 -0.47 -14.18
CA THR A 169 -12.46 0.52 -15.17
C THR A 169 -13.52 1.61 -15.26
N LYS A 170 -13.11 2.88 -15.39
CA LYS A 170 -14.05 3.94 -15.77
C LYS A 170 -14.41 3.84 -17.24
#